data_AF-A0A8S2T796-F1
#
_entry.id   AF-A0A8S2T796-F1
#
_cell.length_a   1.000
_cell.length_b   1.000
_cell.length_c   1.000
_cell.angle_alpha   90.00
_cell.angle_beta   90.00
_cell.angle_gamma   90.00
#
_symmetry.space_group_name_H-M   'P 1'
#
loop_
_entity.id
_entity.type
_entity.pdbx_description
1 polymer ?
#
loop_
_entity_poly.entity_id
_entity_poly.type
_entity_poly.pdbx_seq_one_letter_code
_entity_poly.pdbx_strand_id
1 'polypeptide(L)' 'MKIGKELLAKMPENYRNDNITSNSAINMLMKFGDVESAERMFRSIKAKGTNIYGALMNGYNLNGESW' A
#
# COMPACT_ATOMS: atom_id res chain seq x y z
N MET A 1 3.62 -9.71 7.98
CA MET A 1 5.04 -9.64 8.44
C MET A 1 5.22 -8.55 9.50
N LYS A 2 6.26 -8.58 10.36
CA LYS A 2 6.47 -7.60 11.44
C LYS A 2 6.78 -6.17 10.91
N ILE A 3 7.53 -6.09 9.80
CA ILE A 3 8.03 -4.82 9.23
C ILE A 3 6.90 -3.95 8.64
N GLY A 4 5.95 -4.54 7.92
CA GLY A 4 4.83 -3.80 7.33
C GLY A 4 3.94 -3.10 8.38
N LYS A 5 3.68 -3.79 9.50
CA LYS A 5 2.91 -3.24 10.63
C LYS A 5 3.68 -2.14 11.36
N GLU A 6 4.98 -2.30 11.57
CA GLU A 6 5.83 -1.27 12.19
C GLU A 6 5.95 -0.01 11.34
N LEU A 7 6.00 -0.14 10.00
CA LEU A 7 5.97 1.03 9.12
C LEU A 7 4.64 1.78 9.27
N LEU A 8 3.51 1.06 9.19
CA LEU A 8 2.18 1.67 9.34
C LEU A 8 2.03 2.41 10.68
N ALA A 9 2.58 1.85 11.76
CA ALA A 9 2.55 2.48 13.09
C ALA A 9 3.36 3.78 13.19
N LYS A 10 4.36 3.96 12.31
CA LYS A 10 5.23 5.15 12.27
C LYS A 10 4.77 6.21 11.27
N MET A 11 3.70 5.95 10.51
CA MET A 11 3.21 6.90 9.52
C MET A 11 2.46 8.07 10.16
N PRO A 12 2.59 9.28 9.60
CA PRO A 12 1.84 10.44 10.09
C PRO A 12 0.34 10.22 9.93
N GLU A 13 -0.47 10.69 10.88
CA GLU A 13 -1.91 10.39 10.97
C GLU A 13 -2.69 10.75 9.69
N ASN A 14 -2.23 11.77 8.96
CA ASN A 14 -2.80 12.26 7.72
C ASN A 14 -2.31 11.53 6.44
N TYR A 15 -1.54 10.44 6.55
CA TYR A 15 -0.95 9.75 5.40
C TYR A 15 -2.00 9.36 4.33
N ARG A 16 -3.25 9.10 4.76
CA ARG A 16 -4.38 8.73 3.88
C ARG A 16 -4.82 9.85 2.93
N ASN A 17 -4.45 11.09 3.23
CA ASN A 17 -4.69 12.26 2.37
C ASN A 17 -3.47 12.60 1.50
N ASP A 18 -2.32 11.98 1.75
CA ASP A 18 -1.14 12.11 0.92
C ASP A 18 -0.97 10.88 0.02
N ASN A 19 -1.20 11.10 -1.28
CA ASN A 19 -1.05 10.06 -2.30
C ASN A 19 0.38 9.53 -2.40
N ILE A 20 1.40 10.34 -2.10
CA ILE A 20 2.80 9.92 -2.21
C ILE A 20 3.16 8.95 -1.07
N THR A 21 2.86 9.33 0.17
CA THR A 21 3.07 8.45 1.33
C THR A 21 2.26 7.18 1.22
N SER A 22 0.97 7.28 0.85
CA SER A 22 0.11 6.10 0.67
C SER A 22 0.59 5.17 -0.44
N ASN A 23 1.03 5.70 -1.58
CA ASN A 23 1.60 4.91 -2.68
C ASN A 23 2.88 4.18 -2.25
N SER A 24 3.78 4.87 -1.54
CA SER A 24 5.03 4.30 -1.06
C SER A 24 4.78 3.16 -0.06
N ALA A 25 3.79 3.34 0.82
CA ALA A 25 3.38 2.33 1.79
C ALA A 25 2.82 1.07 1.12
N ILE A 26 1.89 1.23 0.17
CA ILE A 26 1.32 0.13 -0.62
C ILE A 26 2.43 -0.62 -1.34
N ASN A 27 3.33 0.09 -2.03
CA ASN A 27 4.46 -0.53 -2.72
C ASN A 27 5.34 -1.34 -1.78
N MET A 28 5.61 -0.85 -0.56
CA MET A 28 6.40 -1.59 0.41
C MET A 28 5.67 -2.83 0.93
N LEU A 29 4.37 -2.71 1.26
CA LEU A 29 3.55 -3.82 1.73
C LEU A 29 3.47 -4.93 0.67
N MET A 30 3.26 -4.58 -0.60
CA MET A 30 3.27 -5.53 -1.71
C MET A 30 4.64 -6.20 -1.90
N LYS A 31 5.74 -5.46 -1.81
CA LYS A 31 7.11 -6.05 -1.89
C LYS A 31 7.41 -7.01 -0.75
N PHE A 32 6.77 -6.83 0.40
CA PHE A 32 6.85 -7.74 1.54
C PHE A 32 5.73 -8.77 1.56
N GLY A 33 4.98 -8.94 0.47
CA GLY A 33 3.88 -9.91 0.39
C GLY A 33 2.78 -9.76 1.44
N ASP A 34 2.66 -8.59 2.07
CA ASP A 34 1.55 -8.27 2.97
C ASP A 34 0.40 -7.66 2.15
N VAL A 35 -0.07 -8.43 1.16
CA VAL A 35 -1.05 -8.00 0.14
C VAL A 35 -2.35 -7.53 0.78
N GLU A 36 -2.84 -8.27 1.77
CA GLU A 36 -4.06 -7.94 2.50
C GLU A 36 -3.98 -6.55 3.18
N SER A 37 -2.82 -6.20 3.77
CA SER A 37 -2.62 -4.88 4.38
C SER A 37 -2.53 -3.78 3.33
N ALA A 38 -1.89 -4.05 2.19
CA ALA A 38 -1.83 -3.13 1.07
C ALA A 38 -3.23 -2.81 0.52
N GLU A 39 -4.09 -3.84 0.37
CA GLU A 39 -5.49 -3.67 -0.05
C GLU A 39 -6.31 -2.85 0.94
N ARG A 40 -6.21 -3.16 2.24
CA ARG A 40 -6.91 -2.39 3.28
C ARG A 40 -6.50 -0.92 3.23
N MET A 41 -5.21 -0.66 3.06
CA MET A 41 -4.68 0.70 2.94
C MET A 41 -5.23 1.39 1.69
N PHE A 42 -5.17 0.73 0.55
CA PHE A 42 -5.74 1.20 -0.72
C PHE A 42 -7.21 1.59 -0.55
N ARG A 43 -8.03 0.73 0.05
CA ARG A 43 -9.45 1.00 0.31
C ARG A 43 -9.66 2.22 1.22
N SER A 44 -8.74 2.49 2.16
CA SER A 44 -8.84 3.63 3.10
C SER A 44 -8.48 5.01 2.52
N ILE A 45 -7.86 5.07 1.33
CA ILE A 45 -7.47 6.34 0.68
C ILE A 45 -8.71 7.00 0.07
N LYS A 46 -9.02 8.23 0.49
CA LYS A 46 -10.21 8.97 0.04
C LYS A 46 -10.13 9.43 -1.41
N ALA A 47 -8.99 10.00 -1.81
CA ALA A 47 -8.74 10.49 -3.18
C ALA A 47 -7.50 9.81 -3.74
N LYS A 48 -7.71 8.74 -4.53
CA LYS A 48 -6.63 7.91 -5.07
C LYS A 48 -6.03 8.55 -6.32
N GLY A 49 -4.72 8.79 -6.31
CA GLY A 49 -3.95 9.09 -7.51
C GLY A 49 -3.83 7.88 -8.43
N THR A 50 -3.63 8.10 -9.73
CA THR A 50 -3.41 7.06 -10.75
C THR A 50 -2.18 6.19 -10.45
N ASN A 51 -1.16 6.76 -9.82
CA ASN A 51 0.06 6.06 -9.43
C ASN A 51 -0.18 4.89 -8.45
N ILE A 52 -1.17 5.01 -7.55
CA ILE A 52 -1.48 3.99 -6.55
C ILE A 52 -1.99 2.69 -7.18
N TYR A 53 -2.79 2.79 -8.25
CA TYR A 53 -3.27 1.62 -8.98
C TYR A 53 -2.12 0.83 -9.61
N GLY A 54 -1.11 1.55 -10.15
CA GLY A 54 0.09 0.93 -10.70
C GLY A 54 0.93 0.19 -9.64
N ALA A 55 1.04 0.74 -8.43
CA ALA A 55 1.72 0.07 -7.33
C ALA A 55 0.99 -1.22 -6.91
N LEU A 56 -0.34 -1.20 -6.88
CA LEU A 56 -1.16 -2.37 -6.54
C LEU A 56 -1.02 -3.48 -7.60
N MET A 57 -1.20 -3.15 -8.89
CA MET A 57 -1.06 -4.10 -10.00
C MET A 57 0.32 -4.74 -10.05
N ASN A 58 1.38 -3.93 -9.94
CA ASN A 58 2.74 -4.45 -9.90
C ASN A 58 2.94 -5.38 -8.69
N GLY A 59 2.37 -5.01 -7.56
CA GLY A 59 2.39 -5.82 -6.36
C GLY A 59 1.72 -7.19 -6.54
N TYR A 60 0.56 -7.27 -7.18
CA TYR A 60 -0.14 -8.54 -7.41
C TYR A 60 0.70 -9.47 -8.29
N ASN A 61 1.27 -8.94 -9.38
CA ASN A 61 2.20 -9.69 -10.23
C ASN A 61 3.40 -10.23 -9.46
N LEU A 62 3.97 -9.44 -8.54
CA LEU A 62 5.11 -9.86 -7.71
C LEU A 62 4.75 -10.98 -6.72
N ASN A 63 3.50 -11.03 -6.26
CA ASN A 63 3.03 -12.03 -5.30
C ASN A 63 2.34 -13.24 -5.96
N GLY A 64 2.27 -13.27 -7.30
CA GLY A 64 1.58 -14.33 -8.04
C GLY A 64 0.07 -14.34 -7.83
N GLU A 65 -0.49 -13.20 -7.44
CA GLU A 65 -1.91 -13.02 -7.17
C GLU A 65 -2.60 -12.36 -8.38
N SER A 66 -3.88 -12.69 -8.57
CA SER A 66 -4.70 -12.05 -9.61
C SER A 66 -5.26 -10.74 -9.07
N TRP A 67 -5.18 -9.68 -9.87
CA TRP A 67 -5.70 -8.36 -9.52
C TRP A 67 -7.24 -8.30 -9.54
#